data_AF-A0A417HB80-F1
#
_entry.id   AF-A0A417HB80-F1
#
_cell.length_a   1.000
_cell.length_b   1.000
_cell.length_c   1.000
_cell.angle_alpha   90.00
_cell.angle_beta   90.00
_cell.angle_gamma   90.00
#
_symmetry.space_group_name_H-M   'P 1'
#
loop_
_entity.id
_entity.type
_entity.pdbx_description
1 polymer ?
#
loop_
_entity_poly.entity_id
_entity_poly.type
_entity_poly.pdbx_seq_one_letter_code
_entity_poly.pdbx_strand_id
1 'polypeptide(L)'
;MEDLRNCMDESNEERRERQRTSNLYRPRFEASAPVQKFRIEIILDHPYWQKIEDEFSGPEFDRDYPRAEDYLKSYREQTEELHLLASKLMYMMDPNAGEVHLNSSAAAQAAQSGPAAPVDAVNEIQRYKALLDAGVLTEEEFAAKKRQLLGI
;
A
#
# COMPACT_ATOMS: atom_id res chain seq x y z
N MET A 1 45.93 32.59 -4.67
CA MET A 1 45.91 31.14 -5.01
C MET A 1 46.09 30.35 -3.72
N GLU A 2 45.48 30.81 -2.62
CA GLU A 2 45.58 30.24 -1.28
C GLU A 2 44.30 29.49 -0.86
N ASP A 3 43.17 29.75 -1.53
CA ASP A 3 41.85 29.20 -1.16
C ASP A 3 41.73 27.68 -1.38
N LEU A 4 42.67 27.07 -2.13
CA LEU A 4 42.70 25.64 -2.39
C LEU A 4 43.55 24.84 -1.38
N ARG A 5 44.33 25.52 -0.52
CA ARG A 5 45.19 24.87 0.49
C ARG A 5 44.50 24.63 1.82
N ASN A 6 43.36 25.28 2.08
CA ASN A 6 42.57 25.10 3.30
C ASN A 6 41.65 23.85 3.29
N CYS A 7 41.53 23.15 2.16
CA CYS A 7 40.58 22.03 2.04
C CYS A 7 41.09 20.70 2.64
N MET A 8 42.32 20.66 3.16
CA MET A 8 42.94 19.45 3.73
C MET A 8 43.09 19.47 5.26
N ASP A 9 42.74 20.58 5.91
CA ASP A 9 42.87 20.76 7.38
C ASP A 9 41.55 21.18 8.03
N GLU A 10 40.42 20.62 7.56
CA GLU A 10 39.14 20.86 8.24
C GLU A 10 39.14 20.12 9.59
N SER A 11 39.15 20.88 10.67
CA SER A 11 39.05 20.32 12.03
C SER A 11 37.75 19.53 12.21
N ASN A 12 37.75 18.52 13.09
CA ASN A 12 36.57 17.68 13.36
C ASN A 12 35.35 18.52 13.80
N GLU A 13 35.61 19.62 14.54
CA GLU A 13 34.63 20.63 14.93
C GLU A 13 33.97 21.29 13.70
N GLU A 14 34.77 21.69 12.72
CA GLU A 14 34.33 22.32 11.48
C GLU A 14 33.54 21.37 10.58
N ARG A 15 33.90 20.08 10.56
CA ARG A 15 33.10 19.03 9.89
C ARG A 15 31.77 18.82 10.61
N ARG A 16 31.74 18.86 11.94
CA ARG A 16 30.49 18.79 12.74
C ARG A 16 29.61 20.03 12.53
N GLU A 17 30.21 21.22 12.48
CA GLU A 17 29.51 22.48 12.20
C GLU A 17 28.91 22.46 10.79
N ARG A 18 29.65 21.99 9.78
CA ARG A 18 29.13 21.76 8.42
C ARG A 18 28.01 20.74 8.39
N GLN A 19 28.08 19.66 9.16
CA GLN A 19 26.98 18.68 9.25
C GLN A 19 25.75 19.27 9.94
N ARG A 20 25.93 20.05 11.02
CA ARG A 20 24.83 20.76 11.70
C ARG A 20 24.17 21.78 10.78
N THR A 21 24.94 22.60 10.09
CA THR A 21 24.45 23.61 9.14
C THR A 21 23.84 22.99 7.89
N SER A 22 24.37 21.86 7.41
CA SER A 22 23.78 21.07 6.33
C SER A 22 22.41 20.50 6.70
N ASN A 23 22.24 20.02 7.94
CA ASN A 23 20.94 19.57 8.44
C ASN A 23 19.93 20.71 8.61
N LEU A 24 20.38 21.96 8.83
CA LEU A 24 19.51 23.15 8.91
C LEU A 24 18.94 23.56 7.55
N TYR A 25 19.61 23.22 6.45
CA TYR A 25 19.20 23.56 5.07
C TYR A 25 18.63 22.37 4.29
N ARG A 26 18.44 21.21 4.94
CA ARG A 26 17.84 20.06 4.27
C ARG A 26 16.33 20.29 4.06
N PRO A 27 15.82 20.16 2.83
CA PRO A 27 14.38 20.22 2.59
C PRO A 27 13.68 19.08 3.35
N ARG A 28 12.64 19.43 4.10
CA ARG A 28 11.79 18.45 4.80
C ARG A 28 10.64 18.04 3.91
N PHE A 29 10.26 16.78 4.03
CA PHE A 29 9.06 16.29 3.36
C PHE A 29 7.84 16.59 4.21
N GLU A 30 7.02 17.52 3.74
CA GLU A 30 5.80 18.00 4.43
C GLU A 30 4.57 17.72 3.57
N ALA A 31 4.39 16.46 3.17
CA ALA A 31 3.16 16.00 2.52
C ALA A 31 2.33 15.14 3.47
N SER A 32 1.02 15.26 3.38
CA SER A 32 0.09 14.40 4.11
C SER A 32 0.16 12.97 3.59
N ALA A 33 0.12 11.99 4.49
CA ALA A 33 0.01 10.59 4.14
C ALA A 33 -1.24 10.30 3.28
N PRO A 34 -1.19 9.32 2.36
CA PRO A 34 -2.36 8.91 1.58
C PRO A 34 -3.52 8.43 2.46
N VAL A 35 -3.20 7.66 3.51
CA VAL A 35 -4.16 7.22 4.52
C VAL A 35 -3.85 7.97 5.81
N GLN A 36 -4.74 8.89 6.18
CA GLN A 36 -4.56 9.71 7.38
C GLN A 36 -5.24 9.10 8.60
N LYS A 37 -6.34 8.37 8.37
CA LYS A 37 -7.13 7.76 9.44
C LYS A 37 -7.73 6.44 8.98
N PHE A 38 -7.83 5.50 9.90
CA PHE A 38 -8.64 4.31 9.77
C PHE A 38 -9.93 4.51 10.53
N ARG A 39 -11.06 4.19 9.90
CA ARG A 39 -12.36 4.20 10.55
C ARG A 39 -12.82 2.76 10.72
N ILE A 40 -13.08 2.37 11.96
CA ILE A 40 -13.58 1.04 12.28
C ILE A 40 -15.02 1.18 12.72
N GLU A 41 -15.89 0.39 12.10
CA GLU A 41 -17.28 0.25 12.52
C GLU A 41 -17.50 -1.19 12.97
N ILE A 42 -17.86 -1.36 14.24
CA ILE A 42 -18.23 -2.65 14.83
C ILE A 42 -19.73 -2.63 15.06
N ILE A 43 -20.46 -3.48 14.34
CA ILE A 43 -21.90 -3.66 14.50
C ILE A 43 -22.13 -4.96 15.25
N LEU A 44 -22.83 -4.88 16.37
CA LEU A 44 -23.10 -6.01 17.26
C LEU A 44 -24.61 -6.22 17.35
N ASP A 45 -25.06 -7.47 17.23
CA ASP A 45 -26.45 -7.83 17.51
C ASP A 45 -26.63 -8.01 19.03
N HIS A 46 -26.54 -6.90 19.77
CA HIS A 46 -26.62 -6.88 21.23
C HIS A 46 -27.63 -5.82 21.73
N PRO A 47 -28.46 -6.12 22.77
CA PRO A 47 -29.53 -5.23 23.22
C PRO A 47 -29.09 -3.82 23.61
N TYR A 48 -27.85 -3.66 24.06
CA TYR A 48 -27.34 -2.39 24.61
C TYR A 48 -26.22 -1.74 23.79
N TRP A 49 -25.58 -2.48 22.87
CA TRP A 49 -24.47 -1.98 22.06
C TRP A 49 -24.67 -2.44 20.62
N GLN A 50 -25.12 -1.53 19.76
CA GLN A 50 -25.47 -1.86 18.37
C GLN A 50 -24.40 -1.40 17.38
N LYS A 51 -23.76 -0.26 17.65
CA LYS A 51 -22.70 0.30 16.80
C LYS A 51 -21.62 0.92 17.66
N ILE A 52 -20.37 0.54 17.41
CA ILE A 52 -19.18 1.21 17.90
C ILE A 52 -18.46 1.75 16.67
N GLU A 53 -18.13 3.02 16.70
CA GLU A 53 -17.40 3.69 15.63
C GLU A 53 -16.19 4.36 16.26
N ASP A 54 -15.01 4.07 15.71
CA ASP A 54 -13.76 4.63 16.22
C ASP A 54 -12.83 5.02 15.06
N GLU A 55 -12.02 6.05 15.30
CA GLU A 55 -11.07 6.60 14.33
C GLU A 55 -9.64 6.44 14.86
N PHE A 56 -8.83 5.66 14.15
CA PHE A 56 -7.42 5.46 14.46
C PHE A 56 -6.55 6.30 13.53
N SER A 57 -5.47 6.87 14.06
CA SER A 57 -4.49 7.60 13.25
C SER A 57 -3.79 6.64 12.29
N GLY A 58 -3.65 7.07 11.03
CA GLY A 58 -2.88 6.37 10.02
C GLY A 58 -1.36 6.54 10.20
N PRO A 59 -0.55 5.83 9.39
CA PRO A 59 0.89 6.02 9.39
C PRO A 59 1.24 7.34 8.71
N GLU A 60 2.35 7.95 9.11
CA GLU A 60 2.85 9.19 8.52
C GLU A 60 4.15 8.94 7.74
N PHE A 61 4.50 9.86 6.83
CA PHE A 61 5.82 9.82 6.20
C PHE A 61 6.89 10.35 7.14
N ASP A 62 8.07 9.75 7.09
CA ASP A 62 9.25 10.31 7.72
C ASP A 62 9.62 11.65 7.04
N ARG A 63 9.74 12.70 7.86
CA ARG A 63 10.03 14.07 7.44
C ARG A 63 11.46 14.22 6.92
N ASP A 64 12.38 13.43 7.44
CA ASP A 64 13.81 13.50 7.13
C ASP A 64 14.20 12.55 6.01
N TYR A 65 13.48 11.42 5.87
CA TYR A 65 13.70 10.40 4.85
C TYR A 65 12.38 9.79 4.34
N PRO A 66 11.62 10.47 3.46
CA PRO A 66 10.33 10.00 2.98
C PRO A 66 10.49 8.78 2.05
N ARG A 67 10.50 7.57 2.61
CA ARG A 67 10.52 6.32 1.86
C ARG A 67 9.12 5.75 1.79
N ALA A 68 8.63 5.54 0.57
CA ALA A 68 7.34 4.89 0.34
C ALA A 68 7.30 3.47 0.92
N GLU A 69 8.44 2.76 0.91
CA GLU A 69 8.53 1.40 1.43
C GLU A 69 8.36 1.33 2.95
N ASP A 70 8.94 2.29 3.69
CA ASP A 70 8.78 2.36 5.15
C ASP A 70 7.33 2.69 5.52
N TYR A 71 6.71 3.63 4.79
CA TYR A 71 5.28 3.93 4.95
C TYR A 71 4.40 2.69 4.68
N LEU A 72 4.64 1.97 3.58
CA LEU A 72 3.86 0.77 3.23
C LEU A 72 4.04 -0.34 4.28
N LYS A 73 5.23 -0.44 4.87
CA LYS A 73 5.49 -1.37 5.96
C LYS A 73 4.66 -1.00 7.20
N SER A 74 4.72 0.24 7.66
CA SER A 74 3.93 0.71 8.81
C SER A 74 2.42 0.60 8.57
N TYR A 75 1.96 0.87 7.35
CA TYR A 75 0.57 0.66 6.97
C TYR A 75 0.13 -0.80 7.10
N ARG A 76 0.95 -1.74 6.62
CA ARG A 76 0.67 -3.18 6.74
C ARG A 76 0.64 -3.60 8.21
N GLU A 77 1.63 -3.20 8.99
CA GLU A 77 1.70 -3.49 10.43
C GLU A 77 0.46 -2.98 11.16
N GLN A 78 0.06 -1.72 10.95
CA GLN A 78 -1.16 -1.17 11.56
C GLN A 78 -2.43 -1.90 11.10
N THR A 79 -2.53 -2.26 9.82
CA THR A 79 -3.68 -3.02 9.31
C THR A 79 -3.76 -4.40 9.95
N GLU A 80 -2.62 -5.07 10.14
CA GLU A 80 -2.53 -6.36 10.82
C GLU A 80 -2.89 -6.26 12.30
N GLU A 81 -2.48 -5.19 12.99
CA GLU A 81 -2.87 -4.94 14.39
C GLU A 81 -4.39 -4.73 14.54
N LEU A 82 -4.99 -3.94 13.65
CA LEU A 82 -6.44 -3.71 13.64
C LEU A 82 -7.20 -5.01 13.32
N HIS A 83 -6.68 -5.81 12.39
CA HIS A 83 -7.22 -7.13 12.07
C HIS A 83 -7.15 -8.08 13.26
N LEU A 84 -6.02 -8.11 13.98
CA LEU A 84 -5.83 -8.92 15.17
C LEU A 84 -6.78 -8.49 16.29
N LEU A 85 -6.98 -7.18 16.49
CA LEU A 85 -7.94 -6.64 17.44
C LEU A 85 -9.36 -7.12 17.11
N ALA A 86 -9.78 -6.98 15.85
CA ALA A 86 -11.09 -7.43 15.38
C ALA A 86 -11.27 -8.94 15.56
N SER A 87 -10.26 -9.73 15.22
CA SER A 87 -10.26 -11.20 15.38
C SER A 87 -10.41 -11.62 16.85
N LYS A 88 -9.71 -10.94 17.77
CA LYS A 88 -9.84 -11.20 19.21
C LYS A 88 -11.22 -10.80 19.73
N LEU A 89 -11.75 -9.66 19.31
CA LEU A 89 -13.10 -9.22 19.66
C LEU A 89 -14.16 -10.22 19.18
N MET A 90 -14.03 -10.69 17.93
CA MET A 90 -14.89 -11.72 17.36
C MET A 90 -14.87 -12.99 18.21
N TYR A 91 -13.68 -13.51 18.54
CA TYR A 91 -13.54 -14.74 19.35
C TYR A 91 -14.10 -14.59 20.77
N MET A 92 -13.98 -13.40 21.38
CA MET A 92 -14.56 -13.15 22.71
C MET A 92 -16.09 -13.12 22.69
N MET A 93 -16.69 -12.66 21.59
CA MET A 93 -18.15 -12.54 21.46
C MET A 93 -18.79 -13.86 20.99
N ASP A 94 -18.23 -14.49 19.97
CA ASP A 94 -18.65 -15.79 19.47
C ASP A 94 -17.41 -16.61 19.03
N PRO A 95 -17.05 -17.69 19.76
CA PRO A 95 -15.89 -18.50 19.43
C PRO A 95 -16.03 -19.30 18.12
N ASN A 96 -17.26 -19.43 17.57
CA ASN A 96 -17.53 -20.12 16.31
C ASN A 96 -17.72 -19.15 15.12
N ALA A 97 -17.63 -17.84 15.35
CA ALA A 97 -17.77 -16.87 14.27
C ALA A 97 -16.59 -16.99 13.28
N GLY A 98 -16.94 -17.03 11.99
CA GLY A 98 -15.98 -17.07 10.88
C GLY A 98 -15.67 -15.68 10.34
N GLU A 99 -14.44 -15.48 9.87
CA GLU A 99 -14.05 -14.25 9.20
C GLU A 99 -14.41 -14.29 7.70
N VAL A 100 -14.98 -13.20 7.18
CA VAL A 100 -15.27 -13.03 5.75
C VAL A 100 -14.39 -11.93 5.18
N HIS A 101 -13.41 -12.31 4.35
CA HIS A 101 -12.59 -11.34 3.61
C HIS A 101 -13.35 -10.88 2.37
N LEU A 102 -13.84 -9.63 2.39
CA LEU A 102 -14.39 -8.98 1.20
C LEU A 102 -13.25 -8.62 0.24
N ASN A 103 -12.84 -9.60 -0.56
CA ASN A 103 -11.98 -9.51 -1.75
C ASN A 103 -10.87 -8.45 -1.72
N SER A 104 -9.67 -8.85 -1.28
CA SER A 104 -8.39 -8.11 -1.35
C SER A 104 -7.93 -7.69 -2.76
N SER A 105 -8.75 -7.88 -3.81
CA SER A 105 -8.45 -7.50 -5.19
C SER A 105 -8.80 -6.04 -5.52
N ALA A 106 -9.69 -5.39 -4.77
CA ALA A 106 -10.06 -3.99 -5.03
C ALA A 106 -9.06 -2.97 -4.43
N ALA A 107 -8.53 -3.25 -3.23
CA ALA A 107 -7.58 -2.35 -2.56
C ALA A 107 -6.18 -2.36 -3.21
N ALA A 108 -5.77 -3.47 -3.82
CA ALA A 108 -4.51 -3.56 -4.58
C ALA A 108 -4.57 -2.84 -5.94
N GLN A 109 -5.77 -2.60 -6.49
CA GLN A 109 -5.96 -1.91 -7.76
C GLN A 109 -5.96 -0.37 -7.62
N ALA A 110 -6.32 0.16 -6.44
CA ALA A 110 -6.30 1.60 -6.20
C ALA A 110 -4.88 2.20 -6.08
N ALA A 111 -3.85 1.38 -5.87
CA ALA A 111 -2.45 1.83 -5.76
C ALA A 111 -1.66 1.79 -7.09
N GLN A 112 -2.30 1.43 -8.20
CA GLN A 112 -1.68 1.39 -9.54
C GLN A 112 -2.43 2.29 -10.54
N SER A 113 -2.69 3.55 -10.17
CA SER A 113 -3.03 4.59 -11.15
C SER A 113 -1.73 5.14 -11.80
N GLY A 114 -1.04 4.30 -12.57
CA GLY A 114 -0.07 4.68 -13.59
C GLY A 114 -0.59 4.17 -14.94
N PRO A 115 -0.21 4.76 -16.08
CA PRO A 115 -0.87 4.50 -17.36
C PRO A 115 -0.84 3.01 -17.71
N ALA A 116 -2.02 2.38 -17.66
CA ALA A 116 -2.22 0.97 -17.92
C ALA A 116 -2.05 0.67 -19.41
N ALA A 117 -0.97 0.00 -19.75
CA ALA A 117 -0.74 -0.73 -20.99
C ALA A 117 0.35 -1.78 -20.71
N PRO A 118 0.46 -2.94 -21.38
CA PRO A 118 -0.48 -3.81 -22.10
C PRO A 118 -0.67 -5.16 -21.34
N VAL A 119 -0.46 -5.17 -20.02
CA VAL A 119 -0.42 -6.38 -19.19
C VAL A 119 -1.80 -7.04 -19.05
N ASP A 120 -2.86 -6.24 -19.13
CA ASP A 120 -4.24 -6.74 -19.01
C ASP A 120 -4.62 -7.65 -20.19
N ALA A 121 -4.27 -7.26 -21.42
CA ALA A 121 -4.48 -8.09 -22.62
C ALA A 121 -3.73 -9.42 -22.55
N VAL A 122 -2.51 -9.45 -22.00
CA VAL A 122 -1.73 -10.69 -21.85
C VAL A 122 -2.35 -11.62 -20.82
N ASN A 123 -2.80 -11.08 -19.68
CA ASN A 123 -3.49 -11.86 -18.64
C ASN A 123 -4.81 -12.43 -19.16
N GLU A 124 -5.58 -11.65 -19.93
CA GLU A 124 -6.81 -12.12 -20.54
C GLU A 124 -6.57 -13.22 -21.57
N ILE A 125 -5.56 -13.08 -22.45
CA ILE A 125 -5.19 -14.13 -23.41
C ILE A 125 -4.76 -15.42 -22.69
N GLN A 126 -4.03 -15.33 -21.58
CA GLN A 126 -3.66 -16.50 -20.77
C GLN A 126 -4.89 -17.19 -20.17
N ARG A 127 -5.87 -16.42 -19.67
CA ARG A 127 -7.14 -16.96 -19.16
C ARG A 127 -7.95 -17.65 -20.26
N TYR A 128 -8.07 -17.03 -21.43
CA TYR A 128 -8.78 -17.66 -22.55
C TYR A 128 -8.07 -18.92 -23.05
N LYS A 129 -6.74 -18.97 -22.98
CA LYS A 129 -5.98 -20.17 -23.34
C LYS A 129 -6.23 -21.31 -22.36
N ALA A 130 -6.24 -21.01 -21.05
CA ALA A 130 -6.58 -22.01 -20.04
C ALA A 130 -8.01 -22.57 -20.22
N LEU A 131 -8.95 -21.76 -20.67
CA LEU A 131 -10.33 -22.20 -20.96
C LEU A 131 -10.44 -23.04 -22.24
N LEU A 132 -9.62 -22.76 -23.25
CA LEU A 132 -9.49 -23.61 -24.45
C LEU A 132 -8.87 -24.96 -24.08
N ASP A 133 -7.76 -24.96 -23.33
CA ASP A 133 -7.08 -26.18 -22.89
C ASP A 133 -7.98 -27.03 -21.96
N ALA A 134 -8.89 -26.41 -21.22
CA ALA A 134 -9.92 -27.08 -20.43
C ALA A 134 -11.11 -27.61 -21.25
N GLY A 135 -11.16 -27.36 -22.56
CA GLY A 135 -12.24 -27.78 -23.46
C GLY A 135 -13.57 -27.06 -23.25
N VAL A 136 -13.57 -25.97 -22.48
CA VAL A 136 -14.77 -25.14 -22.18
C VAL A 136 -15.04 -24.15 -23.30
N LEU A 137 -13.99 -23.71 -24.01
CA LEU A 137 -14.08 -22.82 -25.17
C LEU A 137 -13.61 -23.54 -26.43
N THR A 138 -14.28 -23.26 -27.55
CA THR A 138 -13.85 -23.75 -28.87
C THR A 138 -12.73 -22.88 -29.44
N GLU A 139 -11.90 -23.44 -30.32
CA GLU A 139 -10.74 -22.74 -30.89
C GLU A 139 -11.13 -21.47 -31.68
N GLU A 140 -12.33 -21.46 -32.26
CA GLU A 140 -12.91 -20.33 -32.99
C GLU A 140 -13.27 -19.15 -32.06
N GLU A 141 -13.81 -19.44 -30.88
CA GLU A 141 -14.18 -18.43 -29.88
C GLU A 141 -12.94 -17.79 -29.24
N PHE A 142 -11.89 -18.57 -29.03
CA PHE A 142 -10.60 -18.06 -28.56
C PHE A 142 -9.96 -17.11 -29.58
N ALA A 143 -9.95 -17.48 -30.85
CA ALA A 143 -9.37 -16.66 -31.91
C ALA A 143 -10.13 -15.34 -32.10
N ALA A 144 -11.47 -15.37 -32.06
CA ALA A 144 -12.31 -14.19 -32.14
C ALA A 144 -12.05 -13.23 -30.97
N LYS A 145 -11.96 -13.77 -29.74
CA LYS A 145 -11.75 -12.95 -28.54
C LYS A 145 -10.33 -12.39 -28.44
N LYS A 146 -9.34 -13.16 -28.91
CA LYS A 146 -7.95 -12.69 -29.05
C LYS A 146 -7.82 -11.58 -30.10
N ARG A 147 -8.52 -11.68 -31.24
CA ARG A 147 -8.54 -10.61 -32.27
C ARG A 147 -9.22 -9.34 -31.76
N GLN A 148 -10.36 -9.49 -31.09
CA GLN A 148 -11.05 -8.37 -30.45
C GLN A 148 -10.17 -7.65 -29.44
N LEU A 149 -9.40 -8.40 -28.64
CA LEU A 149 -8.45 -7.83 -27.67
C LEU A 149 -7.24 -7.14 -28.31
N LEU A 150 -6.82 -7.60 -29.49
CA LEU A 150 -5.70 -7.02 -30.23
C LEU A 150 -6.13 -5.92 -31.23
N GLY A 151 -7.43 -5.69 -31.39
CA GLY A 151 -8.00 -4.65 -32.24
C GLY A 151 -7.76 -4.84 -33.74
N ILE A 152 -7.71 -6.09 -34.22
CA ILE A 152 -7.48 -6.46 -35.64
C ILE A 152 -8.68 -7.25 -36.18
#